data_AF-A0A7J4UMN9-F1
#
_entry.id   AF-A0A7J4UMN9-F1
#
_cell.length_a   1.000
_cell.length_b   1.000
_cell.length_c   1.000
_cell.angle_alpha   90.00
_cell.angle_beta   90.00
_cell.angle_gamma   90.00
#
_symmetry.space_group_name_H-M   'P 1'
#
loop_
_entity.id
_entity.type
_entity.pdbx_description
1 polymer ?
#
loop_
_entity_poly.entity_id
_entity_poly.type
_entity_poly.pdbx_seq_one_letter_code
_entity_poly.pdbx_strand_id
1 'polypeptide(L)'
;MWFQGWDLVFDFVGLIVALLIAGYSWRLYKVNGQNKFAYFAFAFVLIAIGLLSKVFTDSVIYFKPIRDVTAVVLAPVAGKGLSLSQLYYRSGFFIQMVSMLGAWLLIFFISQKSRQRLRRFHEISQIGLFVYLVLLVSVVSNFNAAVFYLTSSVLLGIIVLNYYKNYLNTNRNKNAFNVMVAFMFILVGNLFLVFVFLQEALYVVGEFFMLVGFLLILQTYHKVTHT
;
A
#
# COMPACT_ATOMS: atom_id res chain seq x y z
N MET A 1 14.83 17.72 -8.40
CA MET A 1 13.39 18.06 -8.32
C MET A 1 12.82 18.22 -9.72
N TRP A 2 12.55 17.11 -10.40
CA TRP A 2 12.22 17.13 -11.83
C TRP A 2 10.73 17.00 -12.16
N PHE A 3 9.85 16.95 -11.15
CA PHE A 3 8.42 16.91 -11.38
C PHE A 3 7.71 17.86 -10.41
N GLN A 4 7.29 19.00 -10.93
CA GLN A 4 6.54 20.07 -10.25
C GLN A 4 5.13 19.60 -9.85
N GLY A 5 5.00 18.61 -8.96
CA GLY A 5 3.70 18.11 -8.48
C GLY A 5 2.99 17.12 -9.40
N TRP A 6 3.63 16.58 -10.43
CA TRP A 6 3.04 15.52 -11.27
C TRP A 6 2.98 14.17 -10.55
N ASP A 7 3.91 13.93 -9.62
CA ASP A 7 3.91 12.84 -8.65
C ASP A 7 2.61 12.79 -7.83
N LEU A 8 2.14 13.95 -7.35
CA LEU A 8 0.86 14.07 -6.65
C LEU A 8 -0.34 13.59 -7.49
N VAL A 9 -0.29 13.75 -8.81
CA VAL A 9 -1.38 13.28 -9.69
C VAL A 9 -1.43 11.75 -9.71
N PHE A 10 -0.28 11.08 -9.81
CA PHE A 10 -0.22 9.61 -9.75
C PHE A 10 -0.75 9.08 -8.43
N ASP A 11 -0.33 9.69 -7.31
CA ASP A 11 -0.76 9.29 -5.98
C ASP A 11 -2.26 9.54 -5.76
N PHE A 12 -2.78 10.65 -6.24
CA PHE A 12 -4.20 10.99 -6.13
C PHE A 12 -5.08 10.06 -6.98
N VAL A 13 -4.66 9.74 -8.20
CA VAL A 13 -5.36 8.75 -9.04
C VAL A 13 -5.28 7.37 -8.37
N GLY A 14 -4.12 6.98 -7.85
CA GLY A 14 -3.93 5.74 -7.10
C GLY A 14 -4.87 5.66 -5.88
N LEU A 15 -5.03 6.77 -5.15
CA LEU A 15 -5.94 6.88 -4.01
C LEU A 15 -7.39 6.60 -4.42
N ILE A 16 -7.86 7.24 -5.48
CA ILE A 16 -9.23 7.01 -6.00
C ILE A 16 -9.41 5.54 -6.41
N VAL A 17 -8.44 4.98 -7.15
CA VAL A 17 -8.49 3.57 -7.58
C VAL A 17 -8.53 2.64 -6.36
N ALA A 18 -7.71 2.89 -5.34
CA ALA A 18 -7.69 2.09 -4.11
C ALA A 18 -9.05 2.13 -3.38
N LEU A 19 -9.67 3.31 -3.27
CA LEU A 19 -11.00 3.46 -2.67
C LEU A 19 -12.09 2.73 -3.48
N LEU A 20 -12.02 2.77 -4.81
CA LEU A 20 -12.93 2.02 -5.68
C LEU A 20 -12.79 0.51 -5.46
N ILE A 21 -11.55 -0.01 -5.39
CA ILE A 21 -11.30 -1.43 -5.11
C ILE A 21 -11.86 -1.81 -3.72
N ALA A 22 -11.65 -0.97 -2.71
CA ALA A 22 -12.20 -1.19 -1.37
C ALA A 22 -13.75 -1.26 -1.42
N GLY A 23 -14.39 -0.33 -2.13
CA GLY A 23 -15.84 -0.30 -2.32
C GLY A 23 -16.38 -1.55 -3.01
N TYR A 24 -15.77 -1.98 -4.12
CA TYR A 24 -16.18 -3.20 -4.82
C TYR A 24 -15.96 -4.45 -3.97
N SER A 25 -14.83 -4.55 -3.28
CA SER A 25 -14.54 -5.69 -2.40
C SER A 25 -15.51 -5.76 -1.22
N TRP A 26 -15.91 -4.61 -0.66
CA TRP A 26 -16.93 -4.55 0.40
C TRP A 26 -18.31 -4.96 -0.12
N ARG A 27 -18.68 -4.56 -1.33
CA ARG A 27 -19.92 -5.02 -1.97
C ARG A 27 -19.92 -6.53 -2.19
N LEU A 28 -18.82 -7.11 -2.67
CA LEU A 28 -18.66 -8.56 -2.80
C LEU A 28 -18.72 -9.28 -1.46
N TYR A 29 -18.20 -8.68 -0.38
CA TYR A 29 -18.34 -9.22 0.96
C TYR A 29 -19.82 -9.32 1.38
N LYS A 30 -20.60 -8.25 1.18
CA LYS A 30 -22.04 -8.27 1.49
C LYS A 30 -22.83 -9.32 0.69
N VAL A 31 -22.43 -9.59 -0.56
CA VAL A 31 -23.13 -10.56 -1.42
C VAL A 31 -22.70 -12.00 -1.12
N ASN A 32 -21.40 -12.27 -1.00
CA ASN A 32 -20.87 -13.63 -0.85
C ASN A 32 -20.72 -14.10 0.61
N GLY A 33 -20.74 -13.18 1.58
CA GLY A 33 -20.52 -13.47 3.01
C GLY A 33 -19.11 -13.96 3.37
N GLN A 34 -18.17 -13.99 2.43
CA GLN A 34 -16.81 -14.51 2.68
C GLN A 34 -15.88 -13.44 3.24
N ASN A 35 -15.39 -13.64 4.46
CA ASN A 35 -14.51 -12.70 5.18
C ASN A 35 -13.25 -12.28 4.40
N LYS A 36 -12.77 -13.10 3.45
CA LYS A 36 -11.63 -12.76 2.58
C LYS A 36 -11.83 -11.44 1.83
N PHE A 37 -13.07 -11.14 1.42
CA PHE A 37 -13.41 -9.90 0.70
C PHE A 37 -13.46 -8.69 1.64
N ALA A 38 -13.83 -8.90 2.91
CA ALA A 38 -13.78 -7.86 3.93
C ALA A 38 -12.33 -7.49 4.28
N TYR A 39 -11.45 -8.48 4.50
CA TYR A 39 -10.04 -8.22 4.74
C TYR A 39 -9.36 -7.57 3.53
N PHE A 40 -9.75 -7.95 2.32
CA PHE A 40 -9.23 -7.31 1.10
C PHE A 40 -9.70 -5.86 1.00
N ALA A 41 -10.98 -5.57 1.30
CA ALA A 41 -11.48 -4.21 1.37
C ALA A 41 -10.71 -3.38 2.41
N PHE A 42 -10.48 -3.94 3.60
CA PHE A 42 -9.73 -3.29 4.67
C PHE A 42 -8.27 -3.02 4.27
N ALA A 43 -7.61 -3.95 3.58
CA ALA A 43 -6.27 -3.73 3.05
C ALA A 43 -6.23 -2.55 2.06
N PHE A 44 -7.21 -2.44 1.16
CA PHE A 44 -7.29 -1.31 0.23
C PHE A 44 -7.67 0.02 0.90
N VAL A 45 -8.41 -0.01 2.01
CA VAL A 45 -8.59 1.18 2.87
C VAL A 45 -7.26 1.60 3.48
N LEU A 46 -6.43 0.66 3.96
CA LEU A 46 -5.09 0.99 4.46
C LEU A 46 -4.18 1.55 3.36
N ILE A 47 -4.21 1.00 2.14
CA ILE A 47 -3.51 1.58 0.98
C ILE A 47 -3.99 3.02 0.75
N ALA A 48 -5.30 3.25 0.76
CA ALA A 48 -5.87 4.59 0.59
C ALA A 48 -5.43 5.56 1.69
N ILE A 49 -5.41 5.14 2.96
CA ILE A 49 -4.87 5.97 4.06
C ILE A 49 -3.39 6.27 3.83
N GLY A 50 -2.62 5.29 3.37
CA GLY A 50 -1.20 5.47 3.06
C GLY A 50 -0.97 6.47 1.93
N LEU A 51 -1.70 6.34 0.82
CA LEU A 51 -1.63 7.28 -0.32
C LEU A 51 -2.13 8.67 0.07
N LEU A 52 -3.20 8.76 0.86
CA LEU A 52 -3.71 10.04 1.37
C LEU A 52 -2.63 10.75 2.21
N SER A 53 -1.99 10.02 3.11
CA SER A 53 -0.89 10.55 3.93
C SER A 53 0.27 11.06 3.07
N LYS A 54 0.65 10.29 2.04
CA LYS A 54 1.69 10.67 1.07
C LYS A 54 1.33 11.96 0.31
N VAL A 55 0.11 12.03 -0.24
CA VAL A 55 -0.40 13.23 -0.95
C VAL A 55 -0.37 14.44 -0.03
N PHE A 56 -0.78 14.31 1.22
CA PHE A 56 -0.74 15.40 2.19
C PHE A 56 0.70 15.84 2.51
N THR A 57 1.62 14.91 2.73
CA THR A 57 3.03 15.26 3.01
C THR A 57 3.69 15.97 1.84
N ASP A 58 3.48 15.48 0.62
CA ASP A 58 4.08 16.04 -0.58
C ASP A 58 3.44 17.40 -0.92
N SER A 59 2.14 17.56 -0.70
CA SER A 59 1.43 18.83 -0.89
C SER A 59 1.97 19.96 -0.01
N VAL A 60 2.38 19.68 1.23
CA VAL A 60 2.97 20.68 2.13
C VAL A 60 4.36 21.13 1.66
N ILE A 61 5.09 20.28 0.94
CA ILE A 61 6.40 20.63 0.36
C ILE A 61 6.22 21.50 -0.87
N TYR A 62 5.26 21.17 -1.74
CA TYR A 62 5.08 21.84 -3.03
C TYR A 62 4.20 23.11 -2.98
N PHE A 63 3.19 23.17 -2.11
CA PHE A 63 2.22 24.28 -2.07
C PHE A 63 2.41 25.19 -0.85
N LYS A 64 2.92 26.42 -1.10
CA LYS A 64 3.10 27.45 -0.07
C LYS A 64 1.86 27.72 0.79
N PRO A 65 0.62 27.83 0.25
CA PRO A 65 -0.57 28.10 1.07
C PRO A 65 -0.85 26.99 2.09
N ILE A 66 -0.64 25.73 1.72
CA ILE A 66 -0.86 24.58 2.60
C ILE A 66 0.21 24.54 3.69
N ARG A 67 1.46 24.87 3.34
CA ARG A 67 2.57 24.97 4.29
C ARG A 67 2.31 26.02 5.37
N ASP A 68 1.79 27.18 4.99
CA ASP A 68 1.56 28.29 5.92
C ASP A 68 0.38 27.97 6.87
N VAL A 69 -0.69 27.34 6.38
CA VAL A 69 -1.80 26.85 7.23
C VAL A 69 -1.32 25.76 8.20
N THR A 70 -0.51 24.81 7.72
CA THR A 70 0.01 23.71 8.54
C THR A 70 0.92 24.23 9.66
N ALA A 71 1.72 25.25 9.39
CA ALA A 71 2.57 25.90 10.39
C ALA A 71 1.74 26.58 11.50
N VAL A 72 0.61 27.20 11.15
CA VAL A 72 -0.29 27.86 12.12
C VAL A 72 -1.03 26.85 13.00
N VAL A 73 -1.55 25.76 12.42
CA VAL A 73 -2.33 24.76 13.16
C VAL A 73 -1.46 23.92 14.11
N LEU A 74 -0.20 23.65 13.75
CA LEU A 74 0.70 22.81 14.56
C LEU A 74 1.50 23.59 15.60
N ALA A 75 1.51 24.93 15.54
CA ALA A 75 2.20 25.80 16.49
C ALA A 75 1.88 25.56 17.98
N PRO A 76 0.63 25.23 18.39
CA PRO A 76 0.30 25.00 19.81
C PRO A 76 0.84 23.67 20.36
N VAL A 77 1.08 22.67 19.49
CA VAL A 77 1.34 21.28 19.90
C VAL A 77 2.84 20.96 19.90
N ALA A 78 3.63 21.60 19.04
CA ALA A 78 5.02 21.21 18.79
C ALA A 78 6.07 21.89 19.71
N GLY A 79 5.71 22.96 20.43
CA GLY A 79 6.65 23.72 21.26
C GLY A 79 7.70 24.52 20.45
N LYS A 80 8.35 25.50 21.08
CA LYS A 80 9.17 26.55 20.42
C LYS A 80 10.52 26.08 19.80
N GLY A 81 10.81 24.77 19.74
CA GLY A 81 12.15 24.27 19.41
C GLY A 81 12.27 23.29 18.23
N LEU A 82 11.17 22.70 17.75
CA LEU A 82 11.19 21.76 16.63
C LEU A 82 10.76 22.47 15.35
N SER A 83 11.54 22.32 14.28
CA SER A 83 11.10 22.78 12.96
C SER A 83 9.82 22.03 12.58
N LEU A 84 8.69 22.75 12.59
CA LEU A 84 7.32 22.22 12.38
C LEU A 84 7.23 21.33 11.13
N SER A 85 8.00 21.65 10.10
CA SER A 85 8.08 20.89 8.84
C SER A 85 8.64 19.48 9.02
N GLN A 86 9.62 19.27 9.89
CA GLN A 86 10.26 17.96 10.08
C GLN A 86 9.36 16.99 10.84
N LEU A 87 8.67 17.45 11.88
CA LEU A 87 7.75 16.59 12.66
C LEU A 87 6.52 16.20 11.82
N TYR A 88 5.98 17.14 11.05
CA TYR A 88 4.91 16.88 10.10
C TYR A 88 5.32 15.83 9.06
N TYR A 89 6.46 16.04 8.39
CA TYR A 89 6.95 15.11 7.38
C TYR A 89 7.19 13.71 7.95
N ARG A 90 7.83 13.60 9.13
CA ARG A 90 8.08 12.30 9.76
C ARG A 90 6.81 11.56 10.17
N SER A 91 5.80 12.27 10.67
CA SER A 91 4.54 11.66 11.10
C SER A 91 3.70 11.19 9.90
N GLY A 92 3.55 12.01 8.86
CA GLY A 92 2.84 11.61 7.66
C GLY A 92 3.53 10.46 6.92
N PHE A 93 4.87 10.48 6.84
CA PHE A 93 5.63 9.38 6.29
C PHE A 93 5.48 8.09 7.13
N PHE A 94 5.46 8.19 8.45
CA PHE A 94 5.22 7.04 9.32
C PHE A 94 3.83 6.42 9.10
N ILE A 95 2.77 7.25 9.02
CA ILE A 95 1.41 6.79 8.75
C ILE A 95 1.33 6.10 7.39
N GLN A 96 2.00 6.65 6.37
CA GLN A 96 2.12 6.03 5.06
C GLN A 96 2.73 4.63 5.17
N MET A 97 3.87 4.50 5.85
CA MET A 97 4.59 3.22 5.94
C MET A 97 3.84 2.15 6.70
N VAL A 98 3.29 2.48 7.88
CA VAL A 98 2.51 1.55 8.69
C VAL A 98 1.28 1.06 7.91
N SER A 99 0.61 1.99 7.22
CA SER A 99 -0.63 1.68 6.49
C SER A 99 -0.34 0.80 5.25
N MET A 100 0.69 1.14 4.46
CA MET A 100 1.08 0.37 3.29
C MET A 100 1.59 -1.03 3.64
N LEU A 101 2.50 -1.14 4.61
CA LEU A 101 3.00 -2.44 5.07
C LEU A 101 1.88 -3.28 5.71
N GLY A 102 1.00 -2.64 6.48
CA GLY A 102 -0.19 -3.29 7.04
C GLY A 102 -1.11 -3.85 5.94
N ALA A 103 -1.31 -3.10 4.85
CA ALA A 103 -2.07 -3.58 3.70
C ALA A 103 -1.43 -4.79 3.02
N TRP A 104 -0.12 -4.74 2.75
CA TRP A 104 0.61 -5.88 2.16
C TRP A 104 0.55 -7.11 3.07
N LEU A 105 0.66 -6.93 4.37
CA LEU A 105 0.53 -8.03 5.32
C LEU A 105 -0.86 -8.67 5.29
N LEU A 106 -1.93 -7.87 5.24
CA LEU A 106 -3.30 -8.38 5.13
C LEU A 106 -3.51 -9.14 3.82
N ILE A 107 -3.03 -8.58 2.70
CA ILE A 107 -3.10 -9.24 1.38
C ILE A 107 -2.33 -10.55 1.40
N PHE A 108 -1.16 -10.59 2.06
CA PHE A 108 -0.41 -11.82 2.25
C PHE A 108 -1.21 -12.87 3.00
N PHE A 109 -1.87 -12.53 4.12
CA PHE A 109 -2.73 -13.48 4.84
C PHE A 109 -3.90 -13.98 3.98
N ILE A 110 -4.53 -13.11 3.19
CA ILE A 110 -5.63 -13.49 2.28
C ILE A 110 -5.12 -14.41 1.16
N SER A 111 -3.90 -14.20 0.67
CA SER A 111 -3.31 -14.98 -0.43
C SER A 111 -2.99 -16.44 -0.04
N GLN A 112 -2.89 -16.75 1.25
CA GLN A 112 -2.61 -18.11 1.73
C GLN A 112 -3.88 -18.97 1.65
N LYS A 113 -3.80 -20.13 0.96
CA LYS A 113 -4.93 -21.04 0.79
C LYS A 113 -5.32 -21.71 2.13
N SER A 114 -6.61 -21.72 2.46
CA SER A 114 -7.19 -22.13 3.76
C SER A 114 -7.14 -23.63 4.07
N ARG A 115 -6.24 -24.44 3.49
CA ARG A 115 -6.43 -25.90 3.55
C ARG A 115 -6.17 -26.54 4.92
N GLN A 116 -5.55 -25.85 5.89
CA GLN A 116 -5.32 -26.44 7.22
C GLN A 116 -4.88 -25.49 8.35
N ARG A 117 -4.99 -24.17 8.17
CA ARG A 117 -4.39 -23.18 9.09
C ARG A 117 -5.46 -22.35 9.79
N LEU A 118 -6.25 -23.05 10.62
CA LEU A 118 -7.16 -22.51 11.62
C LEU A 118 -7.12 -23.43 12.86
N ARG A 119 -5.94 -23.63 13.43
CA ARG A 119 -5.81 -24.23 14.77
C ARG A 119 -5.17 -23.22 15.71
N ARG A 120 -6.01 -22.77 16.65
CA ARG A 120 -5.85 -21.74 17.67
C ARG A 120 -4.48 -21.77 18.38
N PHE A 121 -3.97 -20.57 18.67
CA PHE A 121 -2.76 -20.17 19.43
C PHE A 121 -1.48 -19.83 18.66
N HIS A 122 -1.05 -20.59 17.65
CA HIS A 122 0.15 -20.21 16.87
C HIS A 122 -0.07 -19.01 15.92
N GLU A 123 -1.32 -18.65 15.65
CA GLU A 123 -1.68 -17.56 14.72
C GLU A 123 -1.68 -16.17 15.37
N ILE A 124 -2.07 -16.04 16.65
CA ILE A 124 -2.08 -14.74 17.34
C ILE A 124 -0.65 -14.26 17.58
N SER A 125 0.27 -15.18 17.92
CA SER A 125 1.69 -14.85 18.08
C SER A 125 2.35 -14.51 16.74
N GLN A 126 2.01 -15.20 15.65
CA GLN A 126 2.51 -14.85 14.30
C GLN A 126 1.98 -13.51 13.81
N ILE A 127 0.68 -13.24 13.95
CA ILE A 127 0.09 -11.94 13.59
C ILE A 127 0.68 -10.83 14.47
N GLY A 128 0.83 -11.06 15.77
CA GLY A 128 1.48 -10.12 16.69
C GLY A 128 2.93 -9.84 16.34
N LEU A 129 3.70 -10.87 15.98
CA LEU A 129 5.08 -10.74 15.51
C LEU A 129 5.15 -9.96 14.19
N PHE A 130 4.23 -10.20 13.26
CA PHE A 130 4.17 -9.46 12.01
C PHE A 130 3.76 -8.00 12.21
N VAL A 131 2.79 -7.72 13.08
CA VAL A 131 2.43 -6.34 13.45
C VAL A 131 3.61 -5.63 14.10
N TYR A 132 4.30 -6.31 15.02
CA TYR A 132 5.52 -5.80 15.64
C TYR A 132 6.61 -5.51 14.59
N LEU A 133 6.84 -6.42 13.64
CA LEU A 133 7.80 -6.21 12.56
C LEU A 133 7.39 -5.06 11.63
N VAL A 134 6.09 -4.92 11.31
CA VAL A 134 5.61 -3.77 10.52
C VAL A 134 5.88 -2.47 11.25
N LEU A 135 5.61 -2.40 12.56
CA LEU A 135 5.89 -1.20 13.36
C LEU A 135 7.39 -0.92 13.44
N LEU A 136 8.20 -1.93 13.73
CA LEU A 136 9.66 -1.82 13.80
C LEU A 136 10.23 -1.34 12.46
N VAL A 137 9.84 -1.99 11.36
CA VAL A 137 10.26 -1.61 10.01
C VAL A 137 9.76 -0.21 9.67
N SER A 138 8.57 0.19 10.08
CA SER A 138 8.07 1.55 9.85
C SER A 138 8.88 2.60 10.61
N VAL A 139 9.29 2.30 11.85
CA VAL A 139 10.20 3.16 12.64
C VAL A 139 11.57 3.25 11.95
N VAL A 140 12.16 2.13 11.55
CA VAL A 140 13.46 2.09 10.87
C VAL A 140 13.39 2.78 9.51
N SER A 141 12.30 2.59 8.77
CA SER A 141 12.11 3.18 7.44
C SER A 141 11.93 4.70 7.48
N ASN A 142 11.53 5.27 8.62
CA ASN A 142 11.52 6.72 8.83
C ASN A 142 12.91 7.34 8.63
N PHE A 143 13.98 6.55 8.86
CA PHE A 143 15.36 6.97 8.64
C PHE A 143 15.88 6.65 7.23
N ASN A 144 15.29 5.69 6.52
CA ASN A 144 15.68 5.33 5.16
C ASN A 144 14.51 4.71 4.37
N ALA A 145 13.99 5.46 3.40
CA ALA A 145 12.88 5.05 2.54
C ALA A 145 13.15 3.75 1.76
N ALA A 146 14.42 3.45 1.43
CA ALA A 146 14.79 2.23 0.72
C ALA A 146 14.44 0.97 1.53
N VAL A 147 14.50 1.04 2.87
CA VAL A 147 14.15 -0.09 3.75
C VAL A 147 12.67 -0.44 3.61
N PHE A 148 11.81 0.57 3.49
CA PHE A 148 10.38 0.37 3.27
C PHE A 148 10.10 -0.30 1.92
N TYR A 149 10.65 0.22 0.82
CA TYR A 149 10.42 -0.34 -0.51
C TYR A 149 11.01 -1.74 -0.65
N LEU A 150 12.14 -2.01 -0.02
CA LEU A 150 12.75 -3.34 0.00
C LEU A 150 11.86 -4.33 0.78
N THR A 151 11.38 -3.94 1.95
CA THR A 151 10.50 -4.78 2.78
C THR A 151 9.16 -5.04 2.08
N SER A 152 8.58 -4.01 1.48
CA SER A 152 7.37 -4.13 0.64
C SER A 152 7.61 -5.06 -0.54
N SER A 153 8.76 -4.97 -1.22
CA SER A 153 9.13 -5.87 -2.32
C SER A 153 9.24 -7.32 -1.88
N VAL A 154 9.80 -7.60 -0.70
CA VAL A 154 9.86 -8.97 -0.16
C VAL A 154 8.45 -9.50 0.11
N LEU A 155 7.59 -8.73 0.78
CA LEU A 155 6.21 -9.13 1.05
C LEU A 155 5.42 -9.36 -0.23
N LEU A 156 5.52 -8.43 -1.19
CA LEU A 156 4.87 -8.53 -2.50
C LEU A 156 5.39 -9.72 -3.30
N GLY A 157 6.69 -10.03 -3.24
CA GLY A 157 7.26 -11.23 -3.86
C GLY A 157 6.61 -12.51 -3.34
N ILE A 158 6.42 -12.61 -2.02
CA ILE A 158 5.74 -13.75 -1.42
C ILE A 158 4.26 -13.78 -1.81
N ILE A 159 3.57 -12.63 -1.87
CA ILE A 159 2.18 -12.52 -2.35
C ILE A 159 2.06 -13.04 -3.79
N VAL A 160 2.95 -12.61 -4.69
CA VAL A 160 2.98 -13.05 -6.09
C VAL A 160 3.18 -14.56 -6.18
N LEU A 161 4.10 -15.13 -5.39
CA LEU A 161 4.31 -16.59 -5.33
C LEU A 161 3.07 -17.34 -4.83
N ASN A 162 2.35 -16.79 -3.84
CA ASN A 162 1.11 -17.39 -3.36
C ASN A 162 0.00 -17.34 -4.41
N TYR A 163 -0.17 -16.22 -5.11
CA TYR A 163 -1.12 -16.11 -6.21
C TYR A 163 -0.74 -16.98 -7.41
N TYR A 164 0.55 -17.16 -7.70
CA TYR A 164 1.04 -18.10 -8.70
C TYR A 164 0.67 -19.55 -8.34
N LYS A 165 0.92 -19.96 -7.09
CA LYS A 165 0.45 -21.26 -6.59
C LYS A 165 -1.07 -21.39 -6.68
N ASN A 166 -1.82 -20.33 -6.39
CA ASN A 166 -3.28 -20.34 -6.47
C ASN A 166 -3.78 -20.49 -7.92
N TYR A 167 -3.13 -19.82 -8.87
CA TYR A 167 -3.41 -19.93 -10.30
C TYR A 167 -3.21 -21.36 -10.81
N LEU A 168 -2.08 -21.99 -10.46
CA LEU A 168 -1.82 -23.39 -10.82
C LEU A 168 -2.86 -24.36 -10.21
N ASN A 169 -3.29 -24.11 -8.97
CA ASN A 169 -4.22 -24.97 -8.23
C ASN A 169 -5.71 -24.74 -8.55
N THR A 170 -6.05 -23.72 -9.35
CA THR A 170 -7.44 -23.37 -9.68
C THR A 170 -7.67 -23.51 -11.18
N ASN A 171 -7.21 -24.63 -11.76
CA ASN A 171 -7.33 -24.95 -13.19
C ASN A 171 -6.95 -23.78 -14.13
N ARG A 172 -5.96 -22.97 -13.74
CA ARG A 172 -5.50 -21.80 -14.51
C ARG A 172 -6.62 -20.78 -14.80
N ASN A 173 -7.46 -20.50 -13.81
CA ASN A 173 -8.50 -19.47 -13.91
C ASN A 173 -7.89 -18.11 -14.33
N LYS A 174 -8.41 -17.54 -15.44
CA LYS A 174 -7.98 -16.24 -15.99
C LYS A 174 -8.06 -15.10 -14.96
N ASN A 175 -9.04 -15.11 -14.06
CA ASN A 175 -9.15 -14.09 -13.02
C ASN A 175 -8.02 -14.19 -11.99
N ALA A 176 -7.62 -15.40 -11.61
CA ALA A 176 -6.49 -15.61 -10.69
C ALA A 176 -5.16 -15.19 -11.33
N PHE A 177 -5.01 -15.40 -12.64
CA PHE A 177 -3.87 -14.91 -13.41
C PHE A 177 -3.80 -13.38 -13.42
N ASN A 178 -4.91 -12.69 -13.69
CA ASN A 178 -4.94 -11.22 -13.73
C ASN A 178 -4.56 -10.60 -12.38
N VAL A 179 -5.04 -11.17 -11.25
CA VAL A 179 -4.63 -10.72 -9.91
C VAL A 179 -3.14 -10.93 -9.67
N MET A 180 -2.59 -12.09 -10.07
CA MET A 180 -1.16 -12.36 -9.96
C MET A 180 -0.32 -11.36 -10.77
N VAL A 181 -0.70 -11.11 -12.03
CA VAL A 181 -0.02 -10.14 -12.90
C VAL A 181 -0.10 -8.75 -12.27
N ALA A 182 -1.24 -8.35 -11.73
CA ALA A 182 -1.40 -7.07 -11.07
C ALA A 182 -0.42 -6.89 -9.88
N PHE A 183 -0.29 -7.89 -9.00
CA PHE A 183 0.69 -7.86 -7.91
C PHE A 183 2.14 -7.92 -8.40
N MET A 184 2.40 -8.53 -9.56
CA MET A 184 3.72 -8.50 -10.20
C MET A 184 4.09 -7.09 -10.68
N PHE A 185 3.14 -6.34 -11.25
CA PHE A 185 3.34 -4.93 -11.59
C PHE A 185 3.66 -4.09 -10.34
N ILE A 186 2.91 -4.29 -9.23
CA ILE A 186 3.16 -3.58 -7.96
C ILE A 186 4.55 -3.93 -7.40
N LEU A 187 4.96 -5.20 -7.46
CA LEU A 187 6.29 -5.66 -7.05
C LEU A 187 7.40 -4.98 -7.87
N VAL A 188 7.29 -5.00 -9.20
CA VAL A 188 8.26 -4.36 -10.09
C VAL A 188 8.33 -2.85 -9.81
N GLY A 189 7.19 -2.22 -9.56
CA GLY A 189 7.13 -0.81 -9.15
C GLY A 189 7.91 -0.55 -7.86
N ASN A 190 7.72 -1.37 -6.83
CA ASN A 190 8.47 -1.25 -5.57
C ASN A 190 9.98 -1.49 -5.75
N LEU A 191 10.39 -2.42 -6.61
CA LEU A 191 11.80 -2.64 -6.92
C LEU A 191 12.43 -1.42 -7.58
N PHE A 192 11.75 -0.77 -8.52
CA PHE A 192 12.23 0.50 -9.09
C PHE A 192 12.38 1.59 -8.02
N LEU A 193 11.43 1.67 -7.08
CA LEU A 193 11.46 2.64 -5.98
C LEU A 193 12.63 2.41 -5.00
N VAL A 194 13.10 1.17 -4.83
CA VAL A 194 14.33 0.88 -4.06
C VAL A 194 15.55 1.55 -4.69
N PHE A 195 15.62 1.59 -6.03
CA PHE A 195 16.80 2.09 -6.76
C PHE A 195 16.72 3.57 -7.14
N VAL A 196 15.75 4.33 -6.62
CA VAL A 196 15.59 5.77 -6.91
C VAL A 196 16.84 6.59 -6.56
N PHE A 197 17.64 6.14 -5.59
CA PHE A 197 18.92 6.78 -5.25
C PHE A 197 19.96 6.74 -6.39
N LEU A 198 19.82 5.83 -7.37
CA LEU A 198 20.67 5.76 -8.55
C LEU A 198 20.22 6.72 -9.64
N GLN A 199 18.91 6.86 -9.87
CA GLN A 199 18.35 7.70 -10.91
C GLN A 199 16.92 8.15 -10.56
N GLU A 200 16.68 9.46 -10.50
CA GLU A 200 15.37 10.05 -10.14
C GLU A 200 14.23 9.58 -11.08
N ALA A 201 14.53 9.30 -12.35
CA ALA A 201 13.54 8.82 -13.32
C ALA A 201 12.89 7.47 -12.93
N LEU A 202 13.58 6.65 -12.13
CA LEU A 202 13.05 5.37 -11.65
C LEU A 202 11.85 5.56 -10.72
N TYR A 203 11.70 6.74 -10.10
CA TYR A 203 10.55 7.05 -9.27
C TYR A 203 9.26 7.05 -10.09
N VAL A 204 9.24 7.77 -11.22
CA VAL A 204 8.07 7.87 -12.10
C VAL A 204 7.73 6.51 -12.70
N VAL A 205 8.75 5.75 -13.09
CA VAL A 205 8.57 4.38 -13.58
C VAL A 205 7.94 3.52 -12.49
N GLY A 206 8.46 3.58 -11.26
CA GLY A 206 7.92 2.85 -10.12
C GLY A 206 6.44 3.15 -9.85
N GLU A 207 6.09 4.44 -9.76
CA GLU A 207 4.72 4.90 -9.56
C GLU A 207 3.78 4.47 -10.70
N PHE A 208 4.24 4.55 -11.95
CA PHE A 208 3.49 4.08 -13.11
C PHE A 208 3.17 2.58 -13.01
N PHE A 209 4.16 1.75 -12.68
CA PHE A 209 3.97 0.31 -12.50
C PHE A 209 2.99 -0.01 -11.36
N MET A 210 3.05 0.72 -10.24
CA MET A 210 2.09 0.56 -9.14
C MET A 210 0.66 0.91 -9.56
N LEU A 211 0.49 2.03 -10.28
CA LEU A 211 -0.83 2.45 -10.78
C LEU A 211 -1.42 1.43 -11.76
N VAL A 212 -0.62 0.94 -12.71
CA VAL A 212 -1.05 -0.13 -13.63
C VAL A 212 -1.47 -1.38 -12.85
N GLY A 213 -0.72 -1.76 -11.82
CA GLY A 213 -1.08 -2.83 -10.91
C GLY A 213 -2.44 -2.62 -10.26
N PHE A 214 -2.70 -1.46 -9.67
CA PHE A 214 -4.00 -1.16 -9.06
C PHE A 214 -5.15 -1.17 -10.08
N LEU A 215 -4.95 -0.62 -11.28
CA LEU A 215 -5.96 -0.64 -12.34
C LEU A 215 -6.32 -2.07 -12.78
N LEU A 216 -5.34 -2.98 -12.86
CA LEU A 216 -5.58 -4.38 -13.18
C LEU A 216 -6.38 -5.11 -12.07
N ILE A 217 -6.11 -4.80 -10.80
CA ILE A 217 -6.92 -5.31 -9.67
C ILE A 217 -8.36 -4.81 -9.81
N LEU A 218 -8.54 -3.51 -10.01
CA LEU A 218 -9.86 -2.90 -10.17
C LEU A 218 -10.63 -3.54 -11.34
N GLN A 219 -9.99 -3.70 -12.50
CA GLN A 219 -10.60 -4.34 -13.67
C GLN A 219 -11.05 -5.77 -13.38
N THR A 220 -10.25 -6.53 -12.62
CA THR A 220 -10.60 -7.91 -12.27
C THR A 220 -11.82 -7.96 -11.35
N TYR A 221 -11.91 -7.06 -10.37
CA TYR A 221 -13.06 -6.96 -9.46
C TYR A 221 -14.32 -6.47 -10.17
N HIS A 222 -14.19 -5.54 -11.12
CA HIS A 222 -15.30 -5.10 -11.96
C HIS A 222 -15.86 -6.27 -12.79
N LYS A 223 -15.01 -7.10 -13.39
CA LYS A 223 -15.47 -8.28 -14.15
C LYS A 223 -16.22 -9.29 -13.28
N VAL A 224 -15.75 -9.53 -12.06
CA VAL A 224 -16.37 -10.51 -11.14
C VAL A 224 -17.69 -10.03 -10.56
N THR A 225 -17.90 -8.72 -10.43
CA THR A 225 -19.16 -8.16 -9.90
C THR A 225 -20.30 -8.11 -10.91
N HIS A 226 -19.99 -8.21 -12.21
CA HIS A 226 -20.96 -8.16 -13.31
C HIS A 226 -21.27 -9.53 -13.95
N THR A 227 -20.67 -10.61 -13.45
CA THR A 227 -21.01 -12.01 -13.77
C THR A 227 -21.84 -12.62 -12.65
#